data_AF-A0A3N4DF19-F1
#
_entry.id   AF-A0A3N4DF19-F1
#
_cell.length_a   1.000
_cell.length_b   1.000
_cell.length_c   1.000
_cell.angle_alpha   90.00
_cell.angle_beta   90.00
_cell.angle_gamma   90.00
#
_symmetry.space_group_name_H-M   'P 1'
#
loop_
_entity.id
_entity.type
_entity.pdbx_description
1 polymer ?
#
loop_
_entity_poly.entity_id
_entity_poly.type
_entity_poly.pdbx_seq_one_letter_code
_entity_poly.pdbx_strand_id
1 'polypeptide(L)'
;MARPRQTIVSLEDTPYYHCCSRVVRKAFLCGIDNSTGENYEHRREWVDSRILELATVFAIDICAYVVMSNHLHVVIKVDADKAKLWSDKEVFIQWHKGFKGTLLTHKYLKEEELNQFELQTVNECITEYRKRLIDISWFMRSLSEPIARMANKEDKCTGRFWEGRFKSQALLDEAAVLACMAYVDLNPVRANMAATPETSDYTSIQRRINSAMKGEQPPELLPFVGNERLNMPNGLMFSVKDYIVLVEDTGRIIREDKRGAISSSSQDILNRLNIPAENWLKITTEFGTLFKGAVGALPALTEYCEHLDRKRRQGAANCQRWLCA
;
A
#
# COMPACT_ATOMS: atom_id res chain seq x y z
N MET A 1 2.95 -24.70 -5.76
CA MET A 1 2.77 -24.05 -7.08
C MET A 1 2.37 -22.59 -6.84
N ALA A 2 2.97 -21.63 -7.54
CA ALA A 2 2.60 -20.21 -7.40
C ALA A 2 1.21 -19.99 -8.01
N ARG A 3 0.22 -19.59 -7.19
CA ARG A 3 -1.14 -19.36 -7.66
C ARG A 3 -1.27 -18.02 -8.40
N PRO A 4 -2.18 -17.88 -9.39
CA PRO A 4 -2.50 -16.60 -10.01
C PRO A 4 -2.98 -15.59 -8.95
N ARG A 5 -2.62 -14.31 -9.05
CA ARG A 5 -2.99 -13.31 -8.03
C ARG A 5 -4.49 -13.05 -7.93
N GLN A 6 -5.24 -13.29 -9.00
CA GLN A 6 -6.70 -13.30 -9.00
C GLN A 6 -7.29 -14.32 -8.00
N THR A 7 -6.49 -15.28 -7.52
CA THR A 7 -6.88 -16.25 -6.46
C THR A 7 -6.29 -15.90 -5.08
N ILE A 8 -5.63 -14.74 -4.97
CA ILE A 8 -4.97 -14.24 -3.75
C ILE A 8 -5.61 -12.93 -3.28
N VAL A 9 -6.17 -12.15 -4.21
CA VAL A 9 -6.96 -10.94 -3.90
C VAL A 9 -8.43 -11.36 -3.84
N SER A 10 -9.04 -11.20 -2.68
CA SER A 10 -10.47 -11.33 -2.44
C SER A 10 -10.99 -10.01 -1.86
N LEU A 11 -11.70 -9.25 -2.68
CA LEU A 11 -12.30 -7.98 -2.25
C LEU A 11 -13.56 -8.19 -1.40
N GLU A 12 -14.12 -9.41 -1.42
CA GLU A 12 -15.22 -9.82 -0.56
C GLU A 12 -14.76 -9.97 0.89
N ASP A 13 -13.54 -10.49 1.11
CA ASP A 13 -12.98 -10.68 2.45
C ASP A 13 -12.27 -9.43 2.99
N THR A 14 -11.54 -8.69 2.14
CA THR A 14 -10.93 -7.42 2.54
C THR A 14 -10.55 -6.54 1.34
N PRO A 15 -10.74 -5.21 1.44
CA PRO A 15 -10.19 -4.27 0.47
C PRO A 15 -8.71 -3.93 0.73
N TYR A 16 -8.12 -4.33 1.86
CA TYR A 16 -6.79 -3.89 2.30
C TYR A 16 -5.68 -4.89 1.98
N TYR A 17 -4.60 -4.39 1.37
CA TYR A 17 -3.46 -5.19 0.98
C TYR A 17 -2.13 -4.50 1.26
N HIS A 18 -1.17 -5.27 1.76
CA HIS A 18 0.23 -4.88 1.81
C HIS A 18 0.98 -5.44 0.60
N CYS A 19 1.51 -4.53 -0.22
CA CYS A 19 2.30 -4.84 -1.41
C CYS A 19 3.78 -4.49 -1.20
N CYS A 20 4.67 -5.37 -1.66
CA CYS A 20 6.12 -5.15 -1.60
C CYS A 20 6.81 -5.59 -2.88
N SER A 21 7.72 -4.75 -3.39
CA SER A 21 8.58 -5.03 -4.55
C SER A 21 10.03 -4.75 -4.19
N ARG A 22 10.94 -5.66 -4.57
CA ARG A 22 12.39 -5.56 -4.34
C ARG A 22 13.13 -5.63 -5.67
N VAL A 23 14.19 -4.85 -5.79
CA VAL A 23 15.05 -4.84 -6.99
C VAL A 23 16.07 -5.99 -6.96
N VAL A 24 16.55 -6.41 -8.12
CA VAL A 24 17.57 -7.48 -8.28
C VAL A 24 18.95 -6.90 -8.58
N ARG A 25 19.94 -7.80 -8.67
CA ARG A 25 21.29 -7.52 -9.18
C ARG A 25 22.05 -6.52 -8.33
N LYS A 26 21.70 -6.39 -7.05
CA LYS A 26 22.20 -5.34 -6.16
C LYS A 26 21.99 -3.93 -6.73
N ALA A 27 21.00 -3.76 -7.62
CA ALA A 27 20.63 -2.45 -8.12
C ALA A 27 20.11 -1.58 -6.97
N PHE A 28 20.19 -0.26 -7.14
CA PHE A 28 19.60 0.69 -6.23
C PHE A 28 18.29 1.21 -6.83
N LEU A 29 17.22 1.03 -6.08
CA LEU A 29 15.96 1.73 -6.31
C LEU A 29 16.16 3.23 -6.06
N CYS A 30 16.92 3.56 -5.02
CA CYS A 30 17.37 4.90 -4.66
C CYS A 30 18.48 4.80 -3.60
N GLY A 31 19.06 5.92 -3.17
CA GLY A 31 20.15 5.96 -2.19
C GLY A 31 21.54 5.95 -2.80
N ILE A 32 22.55 5.87 -1.93
CA ILE A 32 23.96 5.93 -2.32
C ILE A 32 24.53 4.51 -2.30
N ASP A 33 25.19 4.12 -3.39
CA ASP A 33 25.98 2.90 -3.43
C ASP A 33 27.34 3.18 -2.74
N ASN A 34 27.48 2.70 -1.51
CA ASN A 34 28.72 2.89 -0.73
C ASN A 34 29.95 2.19 -1.34
N SER A 35 29.77 1.29 -2.32
CA SER A 35 30.88 0.60 -2.98
C SER A 35 31.43 1.37 -4.20
N THR A 36 30.58 2.09 -4.92
CA THR A 36 30.95 2.87 -6.11
C THR A 36 30.96 4.38 -5.87
N GLY A 37 30.29 4.85 -4.82
CA GLY A 37 30.05 6.27 -4.55
C GLY A 37 28.92 6.87 -5.40
N GLU A 38 28.25 6.08 -6.25
CA GLU A 38 27.17 6.57 -7.10
C GLU A 38 25.92 6.91 -6.28
N ASN A 39 25.29 8.03 -6.63
CA ASN A 39 24.11 8.54 -5.95
C ASN A 39 22.87 8.37 -6.83
N TYR A 40 21.92 7.56 -6.36
CA TYR A 40 20.64 7.27 -6.99
C TYR A 40 19.46 7.88 -6.23
N GLU A 41 19.70 8.77 -5.27
CA GLU A 41 18.67 9.33 -4.39
C GLU A 41 17.55 10.06 -5.14
N HIS A 42 17.87 10.68 -6.29
CA HIS A 42 16.88 11.32 -7.17
C HIS A 42 15.77 10.35 -7.63
N ARG A 43 16.07 9.05 -7.72
CA ARG A 43 15.08 8.03 -8.10
C ARG A 43 13.99 7.87 -7.04
N ARG A 44 14.24 8.23 -5.78
CA ARG A 44 13.23 8.12 -4.70
C ARG A 44 12.00 8.96 -5.02
N GLU A 45 12.20 10.17 -5.52
CA GLU A 45 11.12 11.06 -5.97
C GLU A 45 10.34 10.45 -7.15
N TRP A 46 11.01 9.73 -8.06
CA TRP A 46 10.32 9.02 -9.15
C TRP A 46 9.35 7.97 -8.63
N VAL A 47 9.76 7.21 -7.61
CA VAL A 47 8.91 6.18 -6.99
C VAL A 47 7.77 6.82 -6.21
N ASP A 48 8.09 7.80 -5.36
CA ASP A 48 7.15 8.51 -4.51
C ASP A 48 6.05 9.19 -5.33
N SER A 49 6.44 10.03 -6.29
CA SER A 49 5.52 10.75 -7.17
C SER A 49 4.63 9.77 -7.96
N ARG A 50 5.20 8.65 -8.41
CA ARG A 50 4.43 7.64 -9.16
C ARG A 50 3.41 6.91 -8.29
N ILE A 51 3.71 6.62 -7.02
CA ILE A 51 2.74 6.03 -6.09
C ILE A 51 1.54 6.96 -5.94
N LEU A 52 1.79 8.24 -5.68
CA LEU A 52 0.74 9.24 -5.46
C LEU A 52 -0.05 9.54 -6.74
N GLU A 53 0.63 9.66 -7.88
CA GLU A 53 -0.02 9.82 -9.19
C GLU A 53 -1.00 8.69 -9.46
N LEU A 54 -0.59 7.43 -9.25
CA LEU A 54 -1.45 6.28 -9.51
C LEU A 54 -2.68 6.22 -8.61
N ALA A 55 -2.61 6.75 -7.39
CA ALA A 55 -3.77 6.87 -6.50
C ALA A 55 -4.84 7.84 -7.06
N THR A 56 -4.45 8.78 -7.92
CA THR A 56 -5.39 9.69 -8.62
C THR A 56 -6.01 9.09 -9.88
N VAL A 57 -5.46 7.96 -10.36
CA VAL A 57 -5.85 7.24 -11.58
C VAL A 57 -6.73 6.04 -11.23
N PHE A 58 -6.28 5.21 -10.28
CA PHE A 58 -6.95 3.99 -9.88
C PHE A 58 -8.00 4.27 -8.80
N ALA A 59 -8.99 3.38 -8.69
CA ALA A 59 -9.86 3.33 -7.52
C ALA A 59 -9.16 2.54 -6.39
N ILE A 60 -7.96 2.98 -6.04
CA ILE A 60 -7.09 2.38 -5.03
C ILE A 60 -6.46 3.51 -4.23
N ASP A 61 -6.76 3.55 -2.93
CA ASP A 61 -6.25 4.56 -2.00
C ASP A 61 -4.98 4.07 -1.29
N ILE A 62 -4.08 4.99 -0.95
CA ILE A 62 -2.82 4.68 -0.25
C ILE A 62 -3.02 4.85 1.26
N CYS A 63 -2.90 3.77 2.03
CA CYS A 63 -2.97 3.81 3.48
C CYS A 63 -1.61 4.23 4.08
N ALA A 64 -0.55 3.57 3.64
CA ALA A 64 0.84 3.84 4.03
C ALA A 64 1.81 3.41 2.93
N TYR A 65 2.99 4.00 2.87
CA TYR A 65 4.06 3.57 1.98
C TYR A 65 5.44 4.02 2.47
N VAL A 66 6.47 3.32 2.00
CA VAL A 66 7.88 3.70 2.14
C VAL A 66 8.65 3.28 0.91
N VAL A 67 9.55 4.15 0.46
CA VAL A 67 10.55 3.83 -0.56
C VAL A 67 11.87 3.60 0.19
N MET A 68 12.48 2.43 0.02
CA MET A 68 13.79 2.08 0.58
C MET A 68 14.83 1.95 -0.55
N SER A 69 16.11 1.84 -0.20
CA SER A 69 17.19 1.82 -1.19
C SER A 69 17.10 0.68 -2.21
N ASN A 70 16.52 -0.46 -1.86
CA ASN A 70 16.41 -1.64 -2.73
C ASN A 70 15.00 -2.25 -2.78
N HIS A 71 14.01 -1.65 -2.14
CA HIS A 71 12.64 -2.15 -2.15
C HIS A 71 11.66 -1.04 -1.79
N LEU A 72 10.38 -1.29 -2.02
CA LEU A 72 9.30 -0.43 -1.56
C LEU A 72 8.23 -1.26 -0.87
N HIS A 73 7.49 -0.62 0.02
CA HIS A 73 6.25 -1.15 0.58
C HIS A 73 5.12 -0.15 0.36
N VAL A 74 3.93 -0.65 0.02
CA VAL A 74 2.70 0.16 -0.10
C VAL A 74 1.57 -0.65 0.52
N VAL A 75 0.89 -0.07 1.51
CA VAL A 75 -0.38 -0.54 2.05
C VAL A 75 -1.48 0.21 1.32
N ILE A 76 -2.38 -0.52 0.67
CA ILE A 76 -3.43 0.03 -0.20
C ILE A 76 -4.81 -0.44 0.26
N LYS A 77 -5.83 0.36 -0.07
CA LYS A 77 -7.25 0.00 0.03
C LYS A 77 -7.85 0.05 -1.38
N VAL A 78 -8.45 -1.04 -1.84
CA VAL A 78 -9.21 -1.05 -3.10
C VAL A 78 -10.62 -0.52 -2.84
N ASP A 79 -11.04 0.50 -3.60
CA ASP A 79 -12.38 1.07 -3.52
C ASP A 79 -13.20 0.63 -4.74
N ALA A 80 -13.68 -0.62 -4.69
CA ALA A 80 -14.48 -1.18 -5.78
C ALA A 80 -15.79 -0.42 -6.00
N ASP A 81 -16.36 0.18 -4.95
CA ASP A 81 -17.61 0.92 -5.04
C ASP A 81 -17.43 2.27 -5.73
N LYS A 82 -16.32 2.97 -5.50
CA LYS A 82 -15.92 4.14 -6.30
C LYS A 82 -15.88 3.83 -7.79
N ALA A 83 -15.32 2.69 -8.18
CA ALA A 83 -15.28 2.28 -9.59
C ALA A 83 -16.65 1.86 -10.15
N LYS A 84 -17.56 1.34 -9.32
CA LYS A 84 -18.95 1.04 -9.72
C LYS A 84 -19.73 2.33 -9.98
N LEU A 85 -19.51 3.36 -9.17
CA LEU A 85 -20.20 4.65 -9.27
C LEU A 85 -19.75 5.50 -10.47
N TRP A 86 -18.58 5.22 -11.05
CA TRP A 86 -18.15 5.90 -12.26
C TRP A 86 -19.08 5.63 -13.44
N SER A 87 -19.44 6.71 -14.13
CA SER A 87 -19.98 6.68 -15.47
C SER A 87 -18.95 6.11 -16.46
N ASP A 88 -19.43 5.68 -17.61
CA ASP A 88 -18.57 5.13 -18.68
C ASP A 88 -17.53 6.14 -19.19
N LYS A 89 -17.90 7.42 -19.24
CA LYS A 89 -16.97 8.52 -19.54
C LYS A 89 -15.90 8.64 -18.44
N GLU A 90 -16.29 8.59 -17.17
CA GLU A 90 -15.33 8.67 -16.06
C GLU A 90 -14.34 7.50 -16.09
N VAL A 91 -14.78 6.28 -16.43
CA VAL A 91 -13.86 5.14 -16.60
C VAL A 91 -12.78 5.46 -17.63
N PHE A 92 -13.14 6.04 -18.78
CA PHE A 92 -12.15 6.45 -19.77
C PHE A 92 -11.30 7.64 -19.33
N ILE A 93 -11.89 8.65 -18.69
CA ILE A 93 -11.12 9.79 -18.15
C ILE A 93 -10.06 9.29 -17.18
N GLN A 94 -10.42 8.40 -16.24
CA GLN A 94 -9.47 7.82 -15.30
C GLN A 94 -8.41 6.98 -16.01
N TRP A 95 -8.81 6.10 -16.93
CA TRP A 95 -7.86 5.31 -17.72
C TRP A 95 -6.90 6.19 -18.50
N HIS A 96 -7.38 7.28 -19.09
CA HIS A 96 -6.59 8.18 -19.94
C HIS A 96 -5.57 9.02 -19.17
N LYS A 97 -5.76 9.22 -17.86
CA LYS A 97 -4.72 9.83 -17.01
C LYS A 97 -3.45 9.00 -16.94
N GLY A 98 -3.58 7.67 -16.86
CA GLY A 98 -2.44 6.75 -16.73
C GLY A 98 -1.99 6.09 -18.03
N PHE A 99 -2.83 6.09 -19.07
CA PHE A 99 -2.63 5.34 -20.30
C PHE A 99 -3.10 6.13 -21.52
N LYS A 100 -2.51 5.89 -22.70
CA LYS A 100 -2.83 6.67 -23.92
C LYS A 100 -4.27 6.54 -24.43
N GLY A 101 -5.01 5.50 -24.03
CA GLY A 101 -6.30 5.15 -24.64
C GLY A 101 -6.16 4.63 -26.08
N THR A 102 -7.30 4.30 -26.70
CA THR A 102 -7.41 3.93 -28.13
C THR A 102 -8.23 4.97 -28.89
N LEU A 103 -8.16 4.95 -30.22
CA LEU A 103 -8.94 5.84 -31.09
C LEU A 103 -10.42 5.89 -30.70
N LEU A 104 -11.05 4.72 -30.49
CA LEU A 104 -12.48 4.64 -30.17
C LEU A 104 -12.80 5.22 -28.79
N THR A 105 -11.92 5.03 -27.80
CA THR A 105 -12.13 5.63 -26.47
C THR A 105 -12.01 7.16 -26.50
N HIS A 106 -11.15 7.70 -27.37
CA HIS A 106 -11.06 9.15 -27.61
C HIS A 106 -12.28 9.70 -28.32
N LYS A 107 -12.76 9.01 -29.37
CA LYS A 107 -14.00 9.36 -30.06
C LYS A 107 -15.20 9.39 -29.10
N TYR A 108 -15.33 8.36 -28.27
CA TYR A 108 -16.41 8.27 -27.28
C TYR A 108 -16.39 9.45 -26.30
N LEU A 109 -15.21 9.82 -25.78
CA LEU A 109 -15.07 10.96 -24.87
C LEU A 109 -15.42 12.30 -25.53
N LYS A 110 -15.20 12.42 -26.84
CA LYS A 110 -15.56 13.60 -27.64
C LYS A 110 -17.01 13.59 -28.13
N GLU A 111 -17.78 12.56 -27.80
CA GLU A 111 -19.16 12.37 -28.25
C GLU A 111 -19.27 12.33 -29.79
N GLU A 112 -18.23 11.85 -30.47
CA GLU A 112 -18.26 11.61 -31.92
C GLU A 112 -19.19 10.42 -32.25
N GLU A 113 -19.78 10.43 -33.44
CA GLU A 113 -20.59 9.31 -33.91
C GLU A 113 -19.78 8.01 -33.99
N LEU A 114 -20.34 6.94 -33.43
CA LEU A 114 -19.77 5.61 -33.44
C LEU A 114 -20.81 4.65 -34.03
N ASN A 115 -20.39 3.82 -34.98
CA ASN A 115 -21.25 2.78 -35.50
C ASN A 115 -21.45 1.65 -34.46
N GLN A 116 -22.37 0.73 -34.74
CA GLN A 116 -22.72 -0.34 -33.80
C GLN A 116 -21.53 -1.22 -33.37
N PHE A 117 -20.60 -1.53 -34.27
CA PHE A 117 -19.41 -2.33 -33.96
C PHE A 117 -18.38 -1.55 -33.14
N GLU A 118 -18.22 -0.26 -33.43
CA GLU A 118 -17.38 0.63 -32.65
C GLU A 118 -17.93 0.79 -31.22
N LEU A 119 -19.24 0.98 -31.06
CA LEU A 119 -19.91 1.04 -29.76
C LEU A 119 -19.75 -0.26 -28.96
N GLN A 120 -19.85 -1.41 -29.62
CA GLN A 120 -19.60 -2.69 -28.96
C GLN A 120 -18.17 -2.76 -28.41
N THR A 121 -17.17 -2.40 -29.22
CA THR A 121 -15.77 -2.38 -28.79
C THR A 121 -15.55 -1.40 -27.64
N VAL A 122 -16.22 -0.25 -27.65
CA VAL A 122 -16.19 0.74 -26.57
C VAL A 122 -16.75 0.14 -25.27
N ASN A 123 -17.89 -0.52 -25.31
CA ASN A 123 -18.51 -1.15 -24.13
C ASN A 123 -17.64 -2.27 -23.53
N GLU A 124 -16.97 -3.04 -24.39
CA GLU A 124 -15.97 -4.03 -23.97
C GLU A 124 -14.77 -3.35 -23.29
N CYS A 125 -14.27 -2.23 -23.84
CA CYS A 125 -13.20 -1.45 -23.22
C CYS A 125 -13.60 -0.86 -21.87
N ILE A 126 -14.82 -0.31 -21.73
CA ILE A 126 -15.34 0.20 -20.46
C ILE A 126 -15.33 -0.89 -19.40
N THR A 127 -15.89 -2.05 -19.73
CA THR A 127 -15.97 -3.19 -18.82
C THR A 127 -14.58 -3.64 -18.38
N GLU A 128 -13.64 -3.75 -19.32
CA GLU A 128 -12.27 -4.16 -19.03
C GLU A 128 -11.52 -3.11 -18.21
N TYR A 129 -11.60 -1.83 -18.58
CA TYR A 129 -10.86 -0.77 -17.88
C TYR A 129 -11.39 -0.55 -16.47
N ARG A 130 -12.71 -0.64 -16.25
CA ARG A 130 -13.29 -0.58 -14.91
C ARG A 130 -12.74 -1.68 -14.00
N LYS A 131 -12.60 -2.91 -14.52
CA LYS A 131 -11.95 -4.02 -13.79
C LYS A 131 -10.48 -3.75 -13.51
N ARG A 132 -9.74 -3.20 -14.48
CA ARG A 132 -8.31 -2.90 -14.32
C ARG A 132 -8.04 -1.78 -13.32
N LEU A 133 -8.92 -0.77 -13.23
CA LEU A 133 -8.77 0.38 -12.34
C LEU A 133 -8.93 0.04 -10.85
N ILE A 134 -9.40 -1.17 -10.53
CA ILE A 134 -9.44 -1.72 -9.15
C ILE A 134 -8.44 -2.87 -8.95
N ASP A 135 -7.69 -3.25 -9.98
CA ASP A 135 -6.81 -4.42 -9.94
C ASP A 135 -5.41 -4.05 -9.40
N ILE A 136 -5.06 -4.66 -8.28
CA ILE A 136 -3.76 -4.45 -7.59
C ILE A 136 -2.57 -4.81 -8.49
N SER A 137 -2.70 -5.83 -9.35
CA SER A 137 -1.63 -6.21 -10.27
C SER A 137 -1.45 -5.17 -11.37
N TRP A 138 -2.52 -4.55 -11.85
CA TRP A 138 -2.43 -3.41 -12.77
C TRP A 138 -1.82 -2.19 -12.10
N PHE A 139 -2.22 -1.86 -10.87
CA PHE A 139 -1.60 -0.79 -10.08
C PHE A 139 -0.09 -1.01 -9.93
N MET A 140 0.31 -2.18 -9.42
CA MET A 140 1.72 -2.51 -9.18
C MET A 140 2.54 -2.60 -10.47
N ARG A 141 1.93 -3.04 -11.59
CA ARG A 141 2.56 -3.01 -12.91
C ARG A 141 2.81 -1.57 -13.38
N SER A 142 1.81 -0.71 -13.26
CA SER A 142 1.90 0.71 -13.64
C SER A 142 2.87 1.51 -12.79
N LEU A 143 3.11 1.06 -11.55
CA LEU A 143 4.17 1.56 -10.69
C LEU A 143 5.55 1.06 -11.16
N SER A 144 5.68 -0.26 -11.30
CA SER A 144 6.99 -0.92 -11.44
C SER A 144 7.62 -0.78 -12.83
N GLU A 145 6.82 -0.81 -13.90
CA GLU A 145 7.33 -0.84 -15.29
C GLU A 145 8.07 0.45 -15.68
N PRO A 146 7.52 1.66 -15.48
CA PRO A 146 8.21 2.90 -15.85
C PRO A 146 9.52 3.06 -15.07
N ILE A 147 9.51 2.76 -13.77
CA ILE A 147 10.70 2.82 -12.91
C ILE A 147 11.79 1.88 -13.43
N ALA A 148 11.46 0.63 -13.74
CA ALA A 148 12.41 -0.34 -14.29
C ALA A 148 13.01 0.13 -15.62
N ARG A 149 12.18 0.70 -16.50
CA ARG A 149 12.62 1.21 -17.80
C ARG A 149 13.55 2.41 -17.65
N MET A 150 13.23 3.35 -16.77
CA MET A 150 14.06 4.53 -16.50
C MET A 150 15.39 4.14 -15.84
N ALA A 151 15.35 3.32 -14.79
CA ALA A 151 16.54 2.86 -14.09
C ALA A 151 17.47 2.05 -15.00
N ASN A 152 16.95 1.06 -15.75
CA ASN A 152 17.79 0.28 -16.68
C ASN A 152 18.42 1.16 -17.78
N LYS A 153 17.69 2.19 -18.25
CA LYS A 153 18.22 3.15 -19.22
C LYS A 153 19.34 4.00 -18.62
N GLU A 154 19.15 4.49 -17.39
CA GLU A 154 20.16 5.26 -16.65
C GLU A 154 21.41 4.40 -16.37
N ASP A 155 21.21 3.16 -15.92
CA ASP A 155 22.25 2.17 -15.64
C ASP A 155 22.90 1.59 -16.91
N LYS A 156 22.45 2.01 -18.10
CA LYS A 156 22.90 1.51 -19.41
C LYS A 156 22.91 -0.03 -19.50
N CYS A 157 21.92 -0.68 -18.90
CA CYS A 157 21.82 -2.13 -18.85
C CYS A 157 20.48 -2.65 -19.39
N THR A 158 20.44 -3.95 -19.69
CA THR A 158 19.22 -4.65 -20.10
C THR A 158 18.86 -5.74 -19.08
N GLY A 159 17.61 -6.20 -19.12
CA GLY A 159 17.13 -7.29 -18.27
C GLY A 159 16.23 -6.84 -17.11
N ARG A 160 16.06 -7.72 -16.12
CA ARG A 160 15.12 -7.50 -15.00
C ARG A 160 15.68 -6.49 -13.99
N PHE A 161 14.86 -5.50 -13.64
CA PHE A 161 15.12 -4.59 -12.53
C PHE A 161 14.53 -5.09 -11.20
N TRP A 162 13.35 -5.73 -11.25
CA TRP A 162 12.65 -6.28 -10.08
C TRP A 162 12.87 -7.80 -9.92
N GLU A 163 12.85 -8.31 -8.67
CA GLU A 163 12.98 -9.75 -8.29
C GLU A 163 11.92 -10.66 -8.90
N GLY A 164 10.89 -10.06 -9.48
CA GLY A 164 9.88 -10.72 -10.28
C GLY A 164 8.51 -10.26 -9.85
N ARG A 165 7.75 -11.17 -9.26
CA ARG A 165 6.40 -10.88 -8.80
C ARG A 165 6.45 -10.11 -7.47
N PHE A 166 5.82 -8.93 -7.40
CA PHE A 166 5.53 -8.26 -6.13
C PHE A 166 4.80 -9.19 -5.16
N LYS A 167 5.08 -9.07 -3.87
CA LYS A 167 4.37 -9.75 -2.78
C LYS A 167 3.09 -8.99 -2.48
N SER A 168 2.00 -9.71 -2.20
CA SER A 168 0.72 -9.14 -1.76
C SER A 168 0.20 -9.95 -0.58
N GLN A 169 -0.20 -9.26 0.49
CA GLN A 169 -0.74 -9.87 1.71
C GLN A 169 -2.06 -9.18 2.04
N ALA A 170 -3.14 -9.96 2.16
CA ALA A 170 -4.44 -9.48 2.61
C ALA A 170 -4.36 -9.10 4.10
N LEU A 171 -4.90 -7.94 4.46
CA LEU A 171 -5.02 -7.44 5.83
C LEU A 171 -6.51 -7.48 6.19
N LEU A 172 -6.89 -8.41 7.06
CA LEU A 172 -8.28 -8.85 7.22
C LEU A 172 -9.07 -8.03 8.24
N ASP A 173 -8.40 -7.25 9.08
CA ASP A 173 -9.03 -6.39 10.08
C ASP A 173 -8.20 -5.11 10.34
N GLU A 174 -8.79 -4.19 11.09
CA GLU A 174 -8.19 -2.90 11.44
C GLU A 174 -6.84 -3.06 12.15
N ALA A 175 -6.74 -4.01 13.09
CA ALA A 175 -5.52 -4.30 13.84
C ALA A 175 -4.36 -4.70 12.91
N ALA A 176 -4.61 -5.59 11.95
CA ALA A 176 -3.65 -5.98 10.93
C ALA A 176 -3.27 -4.81 10.01
N VAL A 177 -4.24 -3.96 9.63
CA VAL A 177 -3.99 -2.76 8.82
C VAL A 177 -3.06 -1.80 9.54
N LEU A 178 -3.40 -1.38 10.75
CA LEU A 178 -2.62 -0.41 11.52
C LEU A 178 -1.23 -0.92 11.89
N ALA A 179 -1.11 -2.20 12.28
CA ALA A 179 0.17 -2.80 12.59
C ALA A 179 1.07 -2.91 11.34
N CYS A 180 0.49 -3.20 10.17
CA CYS A 180 1.22 -3.21 8.91
C CYS A 180 1.64 -1.80 8.48
N MET A 181 0.76 -0.81 8.62
CA MET A 181 1.08 0.60 8.35
C MET A 181 2.23 1.07 9.23
N ALA A 182 2.20 0.81 10.54
CA ALA A 182 3.28 1.17 11.45
C ALA A 182 4.60 0.45 11.10
N TYR A 183 4.55 -0.82 10.71
CA TYR A 183 5.71 -1.54 10.16
C TYR A 183 6.30 -0.87 8.90
N VAL A 184 5.46 -0.37 8.02
CA VAL A 184 5.89 0.32 6.79
C VAL A 184 6.46 1.70 7.12
N ASP A 185 5.76 2.49 7.91
CA ASP A 185 6.15 3.85 8.30
C ASP A 185 7.44 3.89 9.12
N LEU A 186 7.70 2.88 9.96
CA LEU A 186 8.90 2.79 10.78
C LEU A 186 10.10 2.14 10.07
N ASN A 187 9.98 1.80 8.79
CA ASN A 187 11.05 1.14 8.05
C ASN A 187 12.35 1.98 8.00
N PRO A 188 12.31 3.30 7.72
CA PRO A 188 13.52 4.13 7.70
C PRO A 188 14.16 4.26 9.09
N VAL A 189 13.35 4.32 10.16
CA VAL A 189 13.84 4.37 11.54
C VAL A 189 14.54 3.05 11.90
N ARG A 190 13.92 1.91 11.59
CA ARG A 190 14.51 0.58 11.80
C ARG A 190 15.80 0.36 11.02
N ALA A 191 15.89 0.92 9.82
CA ALA A 191 17.08 0.82 8.97
C ALA A 191 18.15 1.86 9.32
N ASN A 192 17.96 2.66 10.37
CA ASN A 192 18.84 3.76 10.77
C ASN A 192 19.08 4.80 9.64
N MET A 193 18.10 4.96 8.75
CA MET A 193 18.09 5.97 7.69
C MET A 193 17.51 7.30 8.16
N ALA A 194 16.64 7.27 9.16
CA ALA A 194 16.02 8.44 9.77
C ALA A 194 16.04 8.30 11.29
N ALA A 195 16.31 9.41 11.99
CA ALA A 195 16.32 9.44 13.44
C ALA A 195 14.89 9.34 14.03
N THR A 196 13.91 9.89 13.33
CA THR A 196 12.52 10.02 13.79
C THR A 196 11.56 9.90 12.61
N PRO A 197 10.27 9.54 12.84
CA PRO A 197 9.27 9.53 11.78
C PRO A 197 9.12 10.88 11.04
N GLU A 198 9.27 12.00 11.74
CA GLU A 198 9.24 13.37 11.21
C GLU A 198 10.34 13.60 10.17
N THR A 199 11.52 13.03 10.41
CA THR A 199 12.70 13.14 9.54
C THR A 199 12.79 12.03 8.50
N SER A 200 11.75 11.21 8.36
CA SER A 200 11.75 10.09 7.41
C SER A 200 11.17 10.51 6.06
N ASP A 201 12.02 11.10 5.22
CA ASP A 201 11.63 11.61 3.91
C ASP A 201 10.98 10.55 3.02
N TYR A 202 10.01 10.98 2.20
CA TYR A 202 9.30 10.14 1.22
C TYR A 202 8.56 8.95 1.87
N THR A 203 7.92 9.20 3.01
CA THR A 203 7.05 8.25 3.71
C THR A 203 5.66 8.81 3.95
N SER A 204 4.69 7.92 4.12
CA SER A 204 3.35 8.32 4.54
C SER A 204 3.33 8.95 5.93
N ILE A 205 4.09 8.45 6.90
CA ILE A 205 4.10 9.02 8.25
C ILE A 205 4.60 10.45 8.27
N GLN A 206 5.67 10.77 7.52
CA GLN A 206 6.14 12.14 7.41
C GLN A 206 5.04 13.05 6.83
N ARG A 207 4.39 12.64 5.73
CA ARG A 207 3.30 13.42 5.13
C ARG A 207 2.13 13.65 6.10
N ARG A 208 1.78 12.62 6.87
CA ARG A 208 0.74 12.70 7.91
C ARG A 208 1.13 13.68 9.02
N ILE A 209 2.36 13.61 9.53
CA ILE A 209 2.86 14.52 10.56
C ILE A 209 2.90 15.96 10.03
N ASN A 210 3.45 16.19 8.83
CA ASN A 210 3.55 17.52 8.22
C ASN A 210 2.17 18.17 8.01
N SER A 211 1.16 17.38 7.63
CA SER A 211 -0.22 17.88 7.49
C SER A 211 -0.88 18.09 8.85
N ALA A 212 -0.66 17.19 9.81
CA ALA A 212 -1.21 17.30 11.16
C ALA A 212 -0.71 18.57 11.89
N MET A 213 0.53 19.00 11.64
CA MET A 213 1.07 20.27 12.13
C MET A 213 0.30 21.50 11.63
N LYS A 214 -0.44 21.37 10.52
CA LYS A 214 -1.34 22.39 9.97
C LYS A 214 -2.80 22.18 10.36
N GLY A 215 -3.11 21.15 11.16
CA GLY A 215 -4.47 20.74 11.49
C GLY A 215 -5.18 19.99 10.35
N GLU A 216 -4.43 19.46 9.38
CA GLU A 216 -4.95 18.84 8.17
C GLU A 216 -4.55 17.35 8.06
N GLN A 217 -5.11 16.65 7.07
CA GLN A 217 -4.62 15.33 6.64
C GLN A 217 -4.15 15.43 5.18
N PRO A 218 -3.12 14.67 4.78
CA PRO A 218 -2.59 14.72 3.42
C PRO A 218 -3.65 14.21 2.42
N PRO A 219 -4.03 14.99 1.40
CA PRO A 219 -5.10 14.62 0.48
C PRO A 219 -4.74 13.44 -0.42
N GLU A 220 -3.46 13.12 -0.57
CA GLU A 220 -2.97 12.01 -1.40
C GLU A 220 -3.02 10.65 -0.69
N LEU A 221 -3.27 10.63 0.63
CA LEU A 221 -3.39 9.40 1.42
C LEU A 221 -4.83 9.19 1.86
N LEU A 222 -5.19 7.92 2.08
CA LEU A 222 -6.48 7.58 2.69
C LEU A 222 -6.59 8.27 4.07
N PRO A 223 -7.63 9.10 4.29
CA PRO A 223 -7.77 9.83 5.53
C PRO A 223 -8.17 8.89 6.66
N PHE A 224 -7.74 9.23 7.87
CA PHE A 224 -8.30 8.71 9.10
C PHE A 224 -9.64 9.40 9.37
N VAL A 225 -10.67 8.61 9.61
CA VAL A 225 -12.05 9.11 9.74
C VAL A 225 -12.60 8.96 11.17
N GLY A 226 -11.80 8.45 12.10
CA GLY A 226 -12.14 8.30 13.50
C GLY A 226 -13.09 7.13 13.76
N ASN A 227 -13.83 7.23 14.87
CA ASN A 227 -14.74 6.18 15.32
C ASN A 227 -15.99 6.05 14.43
N GLU A 228 -16.63 4.88 14.51
CA GLU A 228 -17.86 4.57 13.79
C GLU A 228 -18.98 5.58 14.08
N ARG A 229 -19.63 6.01 13.01
CA ARG A 229 -20.80 6.90 13.03
C ARG A 229 -21.66 6.69 11.79
N LEU A 230 -22.91 7.17 11.86
CA LEU A 230 -23.82 7.18 10.71
C LEU A 230 -23.19 7.97 9.54
N ASN A 231 -23.35 7.45 8.33
CA ASN A 231 -22.77 7.98 7.09
C ASN A 231 -21.25 8.03 7.12
N MET A 232 -20.62 6.88 7.38
CA MET A 232 -19.17 6.78 7.50
C MET A 232 -18.49 7.11 6.15
N PRO A 233 -17.63 8.14 6.08
CA PRO A 233 -16.85 8.39 4.87
C PRO A 233 -15.83 7.27 4.62
N ASN A 234 -15.41 7.12 3.36
CA ASN A 234 -14.30 6.23 3.00
C ASN A 234 -13.02 6.66 3.72
N GLY A 235 -12.42 5.78 4.53
CA GLY A 235 -11.23 6.08 5.31
C GLY A 235 -10.73 4.95 6.20
N LEU A 236 -9.69 5.25 6.99
CA LEU A 236 -9.19 4.42 8.07
C LEU A 236 -9.97 4.73 9.34
N MET A 237 -10.59 3.72 9.97
CA MET A 237 -11.52 3.85 11.11
C MET A 237 -10.82 4.11 12.45
N PHE A 238 -9.83 5.00 12.42
CA PHE A 238 -8.94 5.26 13.54
C PHE A 238 -8.65 6.76 13.65
N SER A 239 -8.11 7.20 14.78
CA SER A 239 -7.71 8.59 15.00
C SER A 239 -6.32 8.83 14.41
N VAL A 240 -6.15 9.83 13.54
CA VAL A 240 -4.83 10.21 13.01
C VAL A 240 -3.87 10.61 14.13
N LYS A 241 -4.37 11.27 15.16
CA LYS A 241 -3.58 11.69 16.32
C LYS A 241 -3.09 10.46 17.09
N ASP A 242 -3.98 9.52 17.36
CA ASP A 242 -3.66 8.28 18.08
C ASP A 242 -2.65 7.47 17.28
N TYR A 243 -2.81 7.39 15.95
CA TYR A 243 -1.87 6.70 15.06
C TYR A 243 -0.47 7.33 15.09
N ILE A 244 -0.38 8.66 14.95
CA ILE A 244 0.91 9.36 14.98
C ILE A 244 1.61 9.14 16.33
N VAL A 245 0.90 9.30 17.45
CA VAL A 245 1.46 9.08 18.80
C VAL A 245 1.96 7.65 18.95
N LEU A 246 1.17 6.66 18.50
CA LEU A 246 1.55 5.25 18.59
C LEU A 246 2.81 4.96 17.76
N VAL A 247 2.89 5.48 16.53
CA VAL A 247 4.06 5.30 15.66
C VAL A 247 5.28 5.99 16.23
N GLU A 248 5.14 7.20 16.77
CA GLU A 248 6.24 7.95 17.40
C GLU A 248 6.82 7.20 18.61
N ASP A 249 5.96 6.77 19.54
CA ASP A 249 6.39 6.00 20.72
C ASP A 249 7.07 4.69 20.32
N THR A 250 6.50 3.98 19.34
CA THR A 250 7.06 2.75 18.79
C THR A 250 8.45 3.00 18.19
N GLY A 251 8.61 4.07 17.39
CA GLY A 251 9.88 4.45 16.79
C GLY A 251 10.95 4.80 17.82
N ARG A 252 10.57 5.43 18.95
CA ARG A 252 11.48 5.74 20.05
C ARG A 252 11.99 4.48 20.77
N ILE A 253 11.18 3.43 20.85
CA ILE A 253 11.55 2.15 21.48
C ILE A 253 12.46 1.31 20.57
N ILE A 254 12.21 1.33 19.26
CA ILE A 254 12.99 0.58 18.26
C ILE A 254 14.45 1.02 18.21
N ARG A 255 14.72 2.28 18.52
CA ARG A 255 16.08 2.83 18.51
C ARG A 255 16.89 2.34 19.70
N GLU A 256 17.95 1.58 19.44
CA GLU A 256 18.85 1.05 20.48
C GLU A 256 19.52 2.14 21.33
N ASP A 257 19.69 3.36 20.78
CA ASP A 257 20.28 4.50 21.46
C ASP A 257 19.30 5.30 22.34
N LYS A 258 18.01 4.97 22.32
CA LYS A 258 16.98 5.59 23.16
C LYS A 258 16.20 4.54 23.95
N ARG A 259 16.19 4.68 25.28
CA ARG A 259 15.27 3.93 26.13
C ARG A 259 13.88 4.56 26.05
N GLY A 260 13.10 4.20 25.03
CA GLY A 260 11.68 4.51 24.96
C GLY A 260 10.85 3.55 25.83
N ALA A 261 9.70 4.01 26.31
CA ALA A 261 8.65 3.17 26.86
C ALA A 261 7.34 3.53 26.15
N ILE A 262 6.41 2.57 26.05
CA ILE A 262 5.06 2.85 25.54
C ILE A 262 4.39 3.80 26.53
N SER A 263 3.95 4.96 26.06
CA SER A 263 3.21 5.92 26.90
C SER A 263 1.88 5.33 27.36
N SER A 264 1.28 5.88 28.42
CA SER A 264 -0.06 5.48 28.85
C SER A 264 -1.09 5.63 27.74
N SER A 265 -1.03 6.72 26.95
CA SER A 265 -1.90 6.92 25.80
C SER A 265 -1.72 5.83 24.74
N SER A 266 -0.47 5.47 24.42
CA SER A 266 -0.20 4.38 23.47
C SER A 266 -0.64 3.02 24.04
N GLN A 267 -0.56 2.82 25.35
CA GLN A 267 -1.09 1.61 26.00
C GLN A 267 -2.62 1.53 25.89
N ASP A 268 -3.34 2.63 26.09
CA ASP A 268 -4.79 2.67 25.93
C ASP A 268 -5.21 2.37 24.48
N ILE A 269 -4.44 2.89 23.52
CA ILE A 269 -4.62 2.61 22.10
C ILE A 269 -4.41 1.10 21.81
N LEU A 270 -3.35 0.52 22.33
CA LEU A 270 -3.03 -0.90 22.16
C LEU A 270 -4.08 -1.82 22.80
N ASN A 271 -4.63 -1.42 23.95
CA ASN A 271 -5.74 -2.12 24.60
C ASN A 271 -7.00 -2.10 23.69
N ARG A 272 -7.30 -0.99 23.01
CA ARG A 272 -8.41 -0.91 22.04
C ARG A 272 -8.19 -1.81 20.83
N LEU A 273 -6.94 -1.94 20.36
CA LEU A 273 -6.58 -2.86 19.28
C LEU A 273 -6.50 -4.32 19.73
N ASN A 274 -6.61 -4.59 21.04
CA ASN A 274 -6.43 -5.89 21.64
C ASN A 274 -5.07 -6.53 21.30
N ILE A 275 -4.00 -5.71 21.30
CA ILE A 275 -2.62 -6.14 21.05
C ILE A 275 -1.75 -5.77 22.25
N PRO A 276 -1.15 -6.73 22.97
CA PRO A 276 -0.18 -6.44 24.02
C PRO A 276 1.01 -5.64 23.47
N ALA A 277 1.57 -4.73 24.27
CA ALA A 277 2.69 -3.88 23.85
C ALA A 277 3.90 -4.65 23.32
N GLU A 278 4.25 -5.76 23.96
CA GLU A 278 5.33 -6.64 23.49
C GLU A 278 5.05 -7.27 22.12
N ASN A 279 3.80 -7.66 21.88
CA ASN A 279 3.36 -8.21 20.60
C ASN A 279 3.37 -7.13 19.53
N TRP A 280 2.89 -5.92 19.85
CA TRP A 280 2.93 -4.78 18.96
C TRP A 280 4.34 -4.45 18.49
N LEU A 281 5.30 -4.34 19.42
CA LEU A 281 6.71 -4.08 19.10
C LEU A 281 7.28 -5.16 18.19
N LYS A 282 6.97 -6.44 18.46
CA LYS A 282 7.41 -7.54 17.61
C LYS A 282 6.76 -7.47 16.22
N ILE A 283 5.47 -7.22 16.12
CA ILE A 283 4.76 -7.13 14.84
C ILE A 283 5.31 -5.98 14.00
N THR A 284 5.46 -4.80 14.58
CA THR A 284 5.89 -3.58 13.87
C THR A 284 7.37 -3.60 13.48
N THR A 285 8.17 -4.52 14.02
CA THR A 285 9.57 -4.72 13.63
C THR A 285 9.77 -5.92 12.70
N GLU A 286 8.99 -6.98 12.87
CA GLU A 286 9.16 -8.28 12.22
C GLU A 286 7.98 -8.67 11.30
N PHE A 287 7.08 -7.75 10.92
CA PHE A 287 5.85 -8.06 10.17
C PHE A 287 6.08 -9.00 8.98
N GLY A 288 7.03 -8.65 8.10
CA GLY A 288 7.32 -9.42 6.89
C GLY A 288 7.97 -10.79 7.15
N THR A 289 8.56 -11.02 8.34
CA THR A 289 9.10 -12.33 8.74
C THR A 289 8.04 -13.17 9.45
N LEU A 290 7.23 -12.56 10.32
CA LEU A 290 6.14 -13.20 11.05
C LEU A 290 5.01 -13.67 10.12
N PHE A 291 4.59 -12.81 9.19
CA PHE A 291 3.43 -13.07 8.37
C PHE A 291 3.83 -13.37 6.92
N LYS A 292 3.49 -14.56 6.44
CA LYS A 292 3.75 -15.01 5.05
C LYS A 292 2.47 -15.17 4.22
N GLY A 293 1.31 -14.98 4.84
CA GLY A 293 -0.02 -15.12 4.24
C GLY A 293 -0.89 -13.91 4.53
N ALA A 294 -2.21 -14.13 4.55
CA ALA A 294 -3.17 -13.15 5.04
C ALA A 294 -2.97 -12.94 6.56
N VAL A 295 -3.32 -11.75 7.04
CA VAL A 295 -3.02 -11.27 8.39
C VAL A 295 -4.28 -10.71 9.01
N GLY A 296 -4.64 -11.18 10.19
CA GLY A 296 -5.81 -10.75 10.96
C GLY A 296 -6.14 -11.75 12.05
N ALA A 297 -7.17 -11.46 12.82
CA ALA A 297 -7.68 -12.31 13.87
C ALA A 297 -8.08 -13.69 13.33
N LEU A 298 -7.99 -14.73 14.17
CA LEU A 298 -8.28 -16.10 13.74
C LEU A 298 -9.65 -16.30 13.09
N PRO A 299 -10.76 -15.68 13.56
CA PRO A 299 -12.05 -15.80 12.88
C PRO A 299 -12.00 -15.28 11.44
N ALA A 300 -11.52 -14.05 11.23
CA ALA A 300 -11.38 -13.45 9.90
C ALA A 300 -10.45 -14.25 8.99
N LEU A 301 -9.33 -14.77 9.52
CA LEU A 301 -8.43 -15.64 8.76
C LEU A 301 -9.09 -16.96 8.37
N THR A 302 -9.98 -17.48 9.21
CA THR A 302 -10.70 -18.74 8.95
C THR A 302 -11.71 -18.54 7.84
N GLU A 303 -12.55 -17.50 7.94
CA GLU A 303 -13.51 -17.10 6.90
C GLU A 303 -12.82 -16.86 5.55
N TYR A 304 -11.75 -16.08 5.52
CA TYR A 304 -10.94 -15.86 4.31
C TYR A 304 -10.39 -17.16 3.70
N CYS A 305 -9.99 -18.12 4.54
CA CYS A 305 -9.50 -19.39 4.04
C CYS A 305 -10.62 -20.29 3.52
N GLU A 306 -11.80 -20.25 4.14
CA GLU A 306 -12.99 -20.99 3.72
C GLU A 306 -13.54 -20.46 2.40
N HIS A 307 -13.73 -19.14 2.26
CA HIS A 307 -14.18 -18.51 1.01
C HIS A 307 -13.24 -18.80 -0.17
N LEU A 308 -11.93 -18.92 0.07
CA LEU A 308 -10.94 -19.22 -0.97
C LEU A 308 -10.61 -20.71 -1.14
N ASP A 309 -11.41 -21.61 -0.56
CA ASP A 309 -11.22 -23.07 -0.60
C ASP A 309 -9.80 -23.51 -0.20
N ARG A 310 -9.22 -22.82 0.79
CA ARG A 310 -7.85 -23.05 1.26
C ARG A 310 -7.83 -24.15 2.31
N LYS A 311 -7.28 -25.30 1.91
CA LYS A 311 -7.00 -26.43 2.82
C LYS A 311 -6.09 -26.11 4.03
N ARG A 312 -5.34 -24.99 4.01
CA ARG A 312 -4.41 -24.61 5.09
C ARG A 312 -4.55 -23.13 5.42
N ARG A 313 -4.70 -22.84 6.71
CA ARG A 313 -4.63 -21.49 7.30
C ARG A 313 -3.16 -21.09 7.51
N GLN A 314 -2.47 -20.77 6.42
CA GLN A 314 -1.05 -20.39 6.47
C GLN A 314 -0.87 -19.15 7.35
N GLY A 315 -0.01 -19.25 8.38
CA GLY A 315 0.25 -18.14 9.30
C GLY A 315 -0.69 -18.03 10.49
N ALA A 316 -1.66 -18.95 10.64
CA ALA A 316 -2.62 -18.94 11.76
C ALA A 316 -1.95 -18.93 13.14
N ALA A 317 -0.88 -19.72 13.34
CA ALA A 317 -0.16 -19.73 14.61
C ALA A 317 0.44 -18.36 14.97
N ASN A 318 0.95 -17.62 13.98
CA ASN A 318 1.47 -16.27 14.19
C ASN A 318 0.34 -15.25 14.36
N CYS A 319 -0.76 -15.39 13.63
CA CYS A 319 -1.93 -14.53 13.80
C CYS A 319 -2.51 -14.67 15.22
N GLN A 320 -2.74 -15.91 15.68
CA GLN A 320 -3.20 -16.19 17.03
C GLN A 320 -2.22 -15.68 18.09
N ARG A 321 -0.91 -15.87 17.89
CA ARG A 321 0.07 -15.51 18.91
C ARG A 321 0.25 -14.00 19.06
N TRP A 322 0.22 -13.27 17.93
CA TRP A 322 0.67 -11.88 17.91
C TRP A 322 -0.48 -10.87 17.76
N LEU A 323 -1.58 -11.24 17.10
CA LEU A 323 -2.72 -10.34 16.83
C LEU A 323 -3.98 -10.68 17.64
N CYS A 324 -3.96 -11.75 18.42
CA CYS A 324 -5.07 -12.14 19.30
C CYS A 324 -4.50 -12.35 20.70
N ALA A 325 -4.76 -11.43 21.62
CA ALA A 325 -4.60 -11.69 23.05
C ALA A 325 -5.98 -11.72 23.72
#